data_AF-A0A382NZV7-F1
#
_entry.id   AF-A0A382NZV7-F1
#
_cell.length_a   1.000
_cell.length_b   1.000
_cell.length_c   1.000
_cell.angle_alpha   90.00
_cell.angle_beta   90.00
_cell.angle_gamma   90.00
#
_symmetry.space_group_name_H-M   'P 1'
#
loop_
_entity.id
_entity.type
_entity.pdbx_description
1 polymer ?
#
loop_
_entity_poly.entity_id
_entity_poly.type
_entity_poly.pdbx_seq_one_letter_code
_entity_poly.pdbx_strand_id
1 'polypeptide(L)'
;MRLFLTFICGLFWIESWSTTSAIADSSHELKVTEIRTWEHPDYTRLVLELTSEVRPDIFLISNPYRVVLDLPPAEFLVPMEPRKGVGVIKNYRFGLFEPGISRLVIDLTGPAIVKKSFILPPTEQKPHRFVLDLRATTKEEFLATATGSQIKRNSAPEATENTDITNQENHSHSLTIVLDAGHGGVDPGAIGKNGFYEKTVALAAPKELGQMLQVIGPYKVVLTRNTDIYLPLRQRVAVARRVKGDLFISI
;
A
#
# COMPACT_ATOMS: atom_id res chain seq x y z
N MET A 1 -36.06 66.98 -47.35
CA MET A 1 -35.27 66.06 -48.20
C MET A 1 -34.55 65.10 -47.28
N ARG A 2 -34.98 63.82 -47.23
CA ARG A 2 -34.27 62.58 -46.80
C ARG A 2 -33.57 62.60 -45.41
N LEU A 3 -33.52 61.58 -44.54
CA LEU A 3 -33.69 60.12 -44.62
C LEU A 3 -33.57 59.58 -43.16
N PHE A 4 -34.36 58.54 -42.81
CA PHE A 4 -34.03 57.33 -42.00
C PHE A 4 -33.30 57.48 -40.64
N LEU A 5 -33.86 57.06 -39.50
CA LEU A 5 -34.13 55.68 -39.01
C LEU A 5 -32.87 54.84 -38.78
N THR A 6 -32.46 54.62 -37.52
CA THR A 6 -32.13 53.27 -36.98
C THR A 6 -31.96 53.24 -35.46
N PHE A 7 -32.59 52.21 -34.88
CA PHE A 7 -32.46 51.62 -33.55
C PHE A 7 -31.07 51.02 -33.33
N ILE A 8 -30.48 51.15 -32.13
CA ILE A 8 -29.55 50.14 -31.58
C ILE A 8 -29.84 49.96 -30.07
N CYS A 9 -30.42 48.80 -29.75
CA CYS A 9 -30.45 48.21 -28.41
C CYS A 9 -29.03 47.77 -28.02
N GLY A 10 -28.50 48.26 -26.90
CA GLY A 10 -27.32 47.70 -26.26
C GLY A 10 -27.73 46.73 -25.15
N LEU A 11 -27.71 45.42 -25.42
CA LEU A 11 -27.69 44.39 -24.39
C LEU A 11 -26.30 44.38 -23.75
N PHE A 12 -26.22 44.70 -22.45
CA PHE A 12 -25.04 44.45 -21.63
C PHE A 12 -25.04 42.97 -21.21
N TRP A 13 -24.25 42.15 -21.89
CA TRP A 13 -23.84 40.83 -21.41
C TRP A 13 -22.56 41.00 -20.57
N ILE A 14 -22.63 40.72 -19.28
CA ILE A 14 -21.45 40.61 -18.42
C ILE A 14 -21.13 39.12 -18.30
N GLU A 15 -20.07 38.69 -18.99
CA GLU A 15 -19.54 37.33 -18.88
C GLU A 15 -18.83 37.16 -17.54
N SER A 16 -19.32 36.23 -16.72
CA SER A 16 -18.63 35.77 -15.52
C SER A 16 -17.49 34.83 -15.92
N TRP A 17 -16.25 35.30 -15.89
CA TRP A 17 -15.09 34.42 -15.99
C TRP A 17 -14.84 33.75 -14.63
N SER A 18 -15.40 32.55 -14.47
CA SER A 18 -14.99 31.65 -13.38
C SER A 18 -13.62 31.07 -13.75
N THR A 19 -12.55 31.62 -13.19
CA THR A 19 -11.23 30.98 -13.21
C THR A 19 -11.26 29.79 -12.26
N THR A 20 -11.63 28.62 -12.78
CA THR A 20 -11.35 27.36 -12.09
C THR A 20 -9.85 27.14 -12.13
N SER A 21 -9.14 27.54 -11.07
CA SER A 21 -7.78 27.06 -10.83
C SER A 21 -7.85 25.54 -10.66
N ALA A 22 -7.52 24.82 -11.73
CA ALA A 22 -7.15 23.43 -11.62
C ALA A 22 -5.89 23.39 -10.74
N ILE A 23 -6.04 22.88 -9.52
CA ILE A 23 -4.90 22.41 -8.73
C ILE A 23 -4.36 21.22 -9.52
N ALA A 24 -3.32 21.48 -10.32
CA ALA A 24 -2.51 20.42 -10.90
C ALA A 24 -1.77 19.76 -9.73
N ASP A 25 -2.32 18.65 -9.25
CA ASP A 25 -1.62 17.73 -8.37
C ASP A 25 -0.48 17.11 -9.18
N SER A 26 0.68 17.78 -9.19
CA SER A 26 1.91 17.22 -9.76
C SER A 26 2.50 16.23 -8.76
N SER A 27 1.77 15.15 -8.48
CA SER A 27 2.39 13.96 -7.92
C SER A 27 3.35 13.44 -8.99
N HIS A 28 4.65 13.64 -8.82
CA HIS A 28 5.62 12.94 -9.65
C HIS A 28 5.41 11.44 -9.41
N GLU A 29 4.72 10.80 -10.34
CA GLU A 29 4.45 9.37 -10.30
C GLU A 29 5.77 8.62 -10.20
N LEU A 30 5.96 7.89 -9.11
CA LEU A 30 7.16 7.08 -8.92
C LEU A 30 7.14 6.00 -10.00
N LYS A 31 8.21 5.91 -10.79
CA LYS A 31 8.36 4.83 -11.78
C LYS A 31 9.59 4.00 -11.42
N VAL A 32 9.41 2.70 -11.42
CA VAL A 32 10.51 1.73 -11.36
C VAL A 32 10.86 1.39 -12.80
N THR A 33 11.95 1.97 -13.30
CA THR A 33 12.36 1.84 -14.71
C THR A 33 13.15 0.56 -14.97
N GLU A 34 13.91 0.10 -13.96
CA GLU A 34 14.73 -1.09 -14.09
C GLU A 34 14.92 -1.80 -12.74
N ILE A 35 15.01 -3.13 -12.80
CA ILE A 35 15.45 -3.96 -11.68
C ILE A 35 16.63 -4.78 -12.16
N ARG A 36 17.77 -4.67 -11.48
CA ARG A 36 18.98 -5.45 -11.78
C ARG A 36 19.40 -6.26 -10.56
N THR A 37 19.92 -7.45 -10.80
CA THR A 37 20.44 -8.34 -9.76
C THR A 37 21.85 -8.79 -10.11
N TRP A 38 22.76 -8.75 -9.13
CA TRP A 38 24.14 -9.16 -9.28
C TRP A 38 24.58 -10.05 -8.11
N GLU A 39 25.35 -11.08 -8.39
CA GLU A 39 25.98 -11.90 -7.36
C GLU A 39 27.38 -11.39 -7.06
N HIS A 40 27.68 -11.20 -5.78
CA HIS A 40 29.01 -10.97 -5.24
C HIS A 40 29.38 -12.13 -4.31
N PRO A 41 30.68 -12.32 -3.98
CA PRO A 41 31.10 -13.44 -3.13
C PRO A 41 30.34 -13.57 -1.79
N ASP A 42 30.04 -12.43 -1.14
CA ASP A 42 29.44 -12.43 0.21
C ASP A 42 27.98 -11.96 0.25
N TYR A 43 27.41 -11.55 -0.88
CA TYR A 43 26.05 -10.98 -0.94
C TYR A 43 25.50 -10.98 -2.36
N THR A 44 24.18 -10.97 -2.49
CA THR A 44 23.47 -10.68 -3.73
C THR A 44 22.94 -9.26 -3.67
N ARG A 45 23.23 -8.45 -4.68
CA ARG A 45 22.76 -7.08 -4.80
C ARG A 45 21.54 -7.02 -5.71
N LEU A 46 20.48 -6.37 -5.26
CA LEU A 46 19.36 -5.93 -6.06
C LEU A 46 19.37 -4.40 -6.16
N VAL A 47 19.18 -3.87 -7.36
CA VAL A 47 19.14 -2.43 -7.65
C VAL A 47 17.84 -2.10 -8.34
N LEU A 48 17.09 -1.14 -7.80
CA LEU A 48 15.95 -0.50 -8.45
C LEU A 48 16.41 0.83 -9.03
N GLU A 49 16.11 1.10 -10.29
CA GLU A 49 16.18 2.43 -10.86
C GLU A 49 14.82 3.13 -10.73
N LEU A 50 14.83 4.33 -10.13
CA LEU A 50 13.66 5.07 -9.68
C LEU A 50 13.67 6.50 -10.23
N THR A 51 12.50 7.04 -10.55
CA THR A 51 12.37 8.44 -11.00
C THR A 51 12.56 9.46 -9.88
N SER A 52 12.39 9.06 -8.61
CA SER A 52 12.57 9.92 -7.43
C SER A 52 13.26 9.17 -6.28
N GLU A 53 13.76 9.92 -5.29
CA GLU A 53 14.33 9.34 -4.08
C GLU A 53 13.24 8.73 -3.20
N VAL A 54 13.30 7.41 -2.98
CA VAL A 54 12.36 6.69 -2.12
C VAL A 54 13.10 5.68 -1.27
N ARG A 55 12.82 5.69 0.04
CA ARG A 55 13.23 4.65 0.98
C ARG A 55 12.08 3.67 1.18
N PRO A 56 12.15 2.44 0.63
CA PRO A 56 11.10 1.45 0.81
C PRO A 56 11.08 0.95 2.26
N ASP A 57 9.91 0.55 2.73
CA ASP A 57 9.79 -0.22 3.96
C ASP A 57 10.22 -1.66 3.69
N ILE A 58 11.26 -2.11 4.39
CA ILE A 58 11.88 -3.42 4.16
C ILE A 58 11.55 -4.38 5.28
N PHE A 59 11.10 -5.57 4.92
CA PHE A 59 10.86 -6.61 5.90
C PHE A 59 10.95 -8.02 5.38
N LEU A 60 11.04 -8.95 6.32
CA LEU A 60 11.20 -10.36 6.04
C LEU A 60 9.91 -11.12 6.34
N ILE A 61 9.59 -12.08 5.48
CA ILE A 61 8.54 -13.07 5.72
C ILE A 61 9.20 -14.45 5.76
N SER A 62 8.92 -15.20 6.81
CA SER A 62 9.27 -16.62 6.90
C SER A 62 8.16 -17.48 6.30
N ASN A 63 8.53 -18.55 5.60
CA ASN A 63 7.64 -19.55 5.01
C ASN A 63 6.78 -19.07 3.80
N PRO A 64 7.35 -19.03 2.57
CA PRO A 64 8.77 -19.22 2.25
C PRO A 64 9.61 -17.99 2.61
N TYR A 65 10.94 -18.13 2.64
CA TYR A 65 11.84 -17.01 2.91
C TYR A 65 11.67 -15.93 1.84
N ARG A 66 11.30 -14.72 2.27
CA ARG A 66 11.09 -13.57 1.40
C ARG A 66 11.64 -12.30 2.02
N VAL A 67 12.11 -11.42 1.15
CA VAL A 67 12.30 -10.00 1.45
C VAL A 67 11.21 -9.22 0.73
N VAL A 68 10.55 -8.30 1.43
CA VAL A 68 9.48 -7.47 0.89
C VAL A 68 9.89 -6.02 0.99
N LEU A 69 9.67 -5.28 -0.09
CA LEU A 69 9.83 -3.83 -0.17
C LEU A 69 8.45 -3.21 -0.45
N ASP A 70 7.95 -2.41 0.47
CA ASP A 70 6.78 -1.57 0.25
C ASP A 70 7.23 -0.18 -0.20
N LEU A 71 6.67 0.27 -1.32
CA LEU A 71 6.93 1.54 -1.98
C LEU A 71 5.63 2.37 -1.95
N PRO A 72 5.73 3.71 -2.04
CA PRO A 72 4.61 4.55 -2.48
C PRO A 72 4.03 4.06 -3.82
N PRO A 73 2.87 4.57 -4.26
CA PRO A 73 2.27 4.20 -5.54
C PRO A 73 3.30 4.34 -6.66
N ALA A 74 3.63 3.21 -7.28
CA ALA A 74 4.69 3.13 -8.27
C ALA A 74 4.21 2.39 -9.52
N GLU A 75 4.49 2.97 -10.69
CA GLU A 75 4.39 2.29 -11.97
C GLU A 75 5.65 1.46 -12.21
N PHE A 76 5.50 0.18 -12.56
CA PHE A 76 6.64 -0.69 -12.89
C PHE A 76 6.76 -0.83 -14.41
N LEU A 77 7.78 -0.18 -14.99
CA LEU A 77 8.08 -0.24 -16.43
C LEU A 77 8.99 -1.43 -16.78
N VAL A 78 8.90 -2.50 -15.99
CA VAL A 78 9.81 -3.64 -16.02
C VAL A 78 9.04 -4.83 -16.59
N PRO A 79 9.58 -5.57 -17.59
CA PRO A 79 8.90 -6.74 -18.12
C PRO A 79 8.64 -7.80 -17.03
N MET A 80 7.43 -8.35 -17.01
CA MET A 80 6.98 -9.40 -16.08
C MET A 80 7.53 -10.80 -16.42
N GLU A 81 8.56 -10.89 -17.25
CA GLU A 81 9.12 -12.16 -17.72
C GLU A 81 9.83 -12.93 -16.59
N PRO A 82 9.76 -14.28 -16.60
CA PRO A 82 10.49 -15.10 -15.64
C PRO A 82 12.00 -14.84 -15.75
N ARG A 83 12.58 -14.23 -14.72
CA ARG A 83 14.02 -14.02 -14.66
C ARG A 83 14.71 -15.17 -13.95
N LYS A 84 15.88 -15.56 -14.47
CA LYS A 84 16.75 -16.54 -13.81
C LYS A 84 17.18 -15.98 -12.44
N GLY A 85 17.02 -16.76 -11.38
CA GLY A 85 17.50 -16.39 -10.05
C GLY A 85 19.02 -16.17 -10.02
N VAL A 86 19.47 -15.29 -9.12
CA VAL A 86 20.87 -14.87 -8.96
C VAL A 86 21.22 -14.94 -7.47
N GLY A 87 22.29 -15.65 -7.10
CA GLY A 87 22.69 -15.87 -5.70
C GLY A 87 21.54 -16.30 -4.78
N VAL A 88 21.26 -15.52 -3.73
CA VAL A 88 20.17 -15.82 -2.78
C VAL A 88 18.77 -15.48 -3.29
N ILE A 89 18.65 -14.79 -4.43
CA ILE A 89 17.38 -14.40 -5.02
C ILE A 89 16.90 -15.50 -5.97
N LYS A 90 15.80 -16.16 -5.61
CA LYS A 90 15.18 -17.19 -6.46
C LYS A 90 14.39 -16.56 -7.60
N ASN A 91 13.54 -15.59 -7.27
CA ASN A 91 12.79 -14.75 -8.21
C ASN A 91 12.33 -13.48 -7.48
N TYR A 92 11.62 -12.60 -8.19
CA TYR A 92 10.88 -11.51 -7.57
C TYR A 92 9.60 -11.20 -8.35
N ARG A 93 8.64 -10.56 -7.68
CA ARG A 93 7.33 -10.20 -8.20
C ARG A 93 6.97 -8.81 -7.69
N PHE A 94 6.32 -8.01 -8.53
CA PHE A 94 5.90 -6.67 -8.15
C PHE A 94 4.48 -6.37 -8.62
N GLY A 95 3.88 -5.35 -8.00
CA GLY A 95 2.58 -4.82 -8.41
C GLY A 95 1.98 -3.93 -7.33
N LEU A 96 0.79 -3.40 -7.64
CA LEU A 96 -0.05 -2.75 -6.63
C LEU A 96 -0.48 -3.78 -5.59
N PHE A 97 -0.26 -3.48 -4.31
CA PHE A 97 -0.64 -4.37 -3.21
C PHE A 97 -1.96 -3.92 -2.57
N GLU A 98 -2.04 -2.64 -2.20
CA GLU A 98 -3.22 -1.97 -1.65
C GLU A 98 -3.25 -0.54 -2.23
N PRO A 99 -4.40 0.17 -2.23
CA PRO A 99 -4.44 1.58 -2.62
C PRO A 99 -3.38 2.37 -1.85
N GLY A 100 -2.50 3.07 -2.56
CA GLY A 100 -1.40 3.80 -1.91
C GLY A 100 -0.07 3.04 -1.79
N ILE A 101 -0.03 1.72 -2.06
CA ILE A 101 1.17 0.91 -1.81
C ILE A 101 1.48 -0.03 -2.98
N SER A 102 2.65 0.17 -3.58
CA SER A 102 3.27 -0.79 -4.51
C SER A 102 4.21 -1.72 -3.75
N ARG A 103 4.20 -3.01 -4.04
CA ARG A 103 5.03 -4.01 -3.35
C ARG A 103 5.93 -4.76 -4.29
N LEU A 104 7.22 -4.86 -3.96
CA LEU A 104 8.17 -5.82 -4.54
C LEU A 104 8.44 -6.95 -3.54
N VAL A 105 8.10 -8.18 -3.92
CA VAL A 105 8.37 -9.40 -3.16
C VAL A 105 9.51 -10.15 -3.82
N ILE A 106 10.56 -10.44 -3.05
CA ILE A 106 11.73 -11.20 -3.49
C ILE A 106 11.65 -12.57 -2.83
N ASP A 107 11.39 -13.64 -3.59
CA ASP A 107 11.47 -15.00 -3.06
C ASP A 107 12.94 -15.44 -2.99
N LEU A 108 13.36 -15.97 -1.86
CA LEU A 108 14.74 -16.37 -1.62
C LEU A 108 14.95 -17.87 -1.84
N THR A 109 16.18 -18.26 -2.20
CA THR A 109 16.58 -19.67 -2.31
C THR A 109 16.77 -20.34 -0.94
N GLY A 110 17.04 -19.54 0.09
CA GLY A 110 17.23 -19.96 1.48
C GLY A 110 17.13 -18.76 2.44
N PRO A 111 17.46 -18.94 3.73
CA PRO A 111 17.48 -17.84 4.68
C PRO A 111 18.51 -16.78 4.27
N ALA A 112 18.06 -15.54 4.06
CA ALA A 112 18.92 -14.40 3.78
C ALA A 112 18.38 -13.13 4.44
N ILE A 113 19.27 -12.27 4.92
CA ILE A 113 18.93 -11.00 5.60
C ILE A 113 19.53 -9.81 4.85
N VAL A 114 19.01 -8.62 5.15
CA VAL A 114 19.54 -7.37 4.60
C VAL A 114 20.92 -7.10 5.22
N LYS A 115 21.98 -7.19 4.40
CA LYS A 115 23.34 -6.77 4.77
C LYS A 115 23.46 -5.25 4.75
N LYS A 116 22.91 -4.61 3.72
CA LYS A 116 22.93 -3.16 3.54
C LYS A 116 21.75 -2.71 2.68
N SER A 117 21.21 -1.54 2.96
CA SER A 117 20.32 -0.82 2.05
C SER A 117 20.69 0.66 2.03
N PHE A 118 20.67 1.28 0.86
CA PHE A 118 21.01 2.69 0.68
C PHE A 118 20.50 3.21 -0.67
N ILE A 119 20.47 4.54 -0.81
CA ILE A 119 20.08 5.22 -2.04
C ILE A 119 21.31 5.88 -2.65
N LEU A 120 21.42 5.79 -3.97
CA LEU A 120 22.36 6.59 -4.75
C LEU A 120 21.59 7.71 -5.45
N PRO A 121 22.02 8.98 -5.31
CA PRO A 121 21.43 10.07 -6.06
C PRO A 121 21.63 9.87 -7.57
N PRO A 122 20.83 10.59 -8.40
CA PRO A 122 20.98 10.55 -9.83
C PRO A 122 22.33 11.14 -10.24
N THR A 123 22.79 10.68 -11.39
CA THR A 123 23.95 11.19 -12.13
C THR A 123 23.50 11.53 -13.54
N GLU A 124 24.31 12.20 -14.34
CA GLU A 124 23.96 12.52 -15.74
C GLU A 124 23.51 11.29 -16.56
N GLN A 125 24.02 10.11 -16.24
CA GLN A 125 23.76 8.88 -17.00
C GLN A 125 22.75 7.93 -16.34
N LYS A 126 22.44 8.10 -15.06
CA LYS A 126 21.67 7.10 -14.28
C LYS A 126 20.73 7.79 -13.29
N PRO A 127 19.48 7.33 -13.15
CA PRO A 127 18.50 7.95 -12.26
C PRO A 127 18.77 7.64 -10.78
N HIS A 128 17.83 7.98 -9.89
CA HIS A 128 17.91 7.53 -8.51
C HIS A 128 17.99 6.00 -8.46
N ARG A 129 18.81 5.47 -7.56
CA ARG A 129 18.91 4.02 -7.39
C ARG A 129 18.72 3.64 -5.94
N PHE A 130 17.75 2.78 -5.68
CA PHE A 130 17.69 2.08 -4.40
C PHE A 130 18.48 0.78 -4.51
N VAL A 131 19.42 0.57 -3.58
CA VAL A 131 20.32 -0.58 -3.56
C VAL A 131 20.06 -1.43 -2.31
N LEU A 132 19.88 -2.73 -2.52
CA LEU A 132 19.63 -3.73 -1.48
C LEU A 132 20.66 -4.86 -1.59
N ASP A 133 21.48 -5.02 -0.56
CA ASP A 133 22.43 -6.13 -0.45
C ASP A 133 21.87 -7.19 0.49
N LEU A 134 21.73 -8.42 0.01
CA LEU A 134 21.23 -9.58 0.75
C LEU A 134 22.36 -10.57 1.01
N ARG A 135 22.52 -11.01 2.25
CA ARG A 135 23.51 -12.03 2.63
C ARG A 135 22.81 -13.28 3.14
N ALA A 136 23.28 -14.44 2.70
CA ALA A 136 22.84 -15.74 3.22
C ALA A 136 23.12 -15.84 4.72
N THR A 137 22.21 -16.46 5.46
CA THR A 137 22.29 -16.58 6.91
C THR A 137 21.73 -17.94 7.36
N THR A 138 21.81 -18.23 8.67
CA THR A 138 21.13 -19.37 9.27
C THR A 138 19.63 -19.09 9.39
N LYS A 139 18.84 -20.15 9.54
CA LYS A 139 17.39 -20.04 9.76
C LYS A 139 17.09 -19.27 11.05
N GLU A 140 17.89 -19.47 12.09
CA GLU A 140 17.73 -18.87 13.40
C GLU A 140 17.94 -17.35 13.34
N GLU A 141 19.02 -16.90 12.70
CA GLU A 141 19.31 -15.46 12.51
C GLU A 141 18.26 -14.81 11.60
N PHE A 142 17.78 -15.51 10.56
CA PHE A 142 16.66 -15.03 9.75
C PHE A 142 15.38 -14.81 10.57
N LEU A 143 14.96 -15.80 11.36
CA LEU A 143 13.73 -15.74 12.14
C LEU A 143 13.79 -14.64 13.22
N ALA A 144 14.95 -14.49 13.87
CA ALA A 144 15.18 -13.40 14.82
C ALA A 144 15.08 -12.03 14.15
N THR A 145 15.72 -11.86 12.99
CA THR A 145 15.68 -10.61 12.22
C THR A 145 14.29 -10.31 11.67
N ALA A 146 13.57 -11.32 11.19
CA ALA A 146 12.21 -11.18 10.70
C ALA A 146 11.28 -10.70 11.82
N THR A 147 11.38 -11.29 13.01
CA THR A 147 10.59 -10.87 14.18
C THR A 147 10.91 -9.42 14.57
N GLY A 148 12.19 -9.05 14.63
CA GLY A 148 12.61 -7.67 14.92
C GLY A 148 12.15 -6.64 13.87
N SER A 149 12.16 -7.00 12.59
CA SER A 149 11.66 -6.17 11.49
C SER A 149 10.13 -5.94 11.57
N GLN A 150 9.36 -6.94 12.01
CA GLN A 150 7.93 -6.76 12.27
C GLN A 150 7.67 -5.85 13.49
N ILE A 151 8.47 -5.98 14.56
CA ILE A 151 8.35 -5.14 15.77
C ILE A 151 8.71 -3.68 15.46
N LYS A 152 9.78 -3.44 14.68
CA LYS A 152 10.22 -2.08 14.32
C LYS A 152 9.23 -1.36 13.40
N ARG A 153 8.55 -2.08 12.49
CA ARG A 153 7.47 -1.48 11.65
C ARG A 153 6.24 -1.12 12.47
N ASN A 154 5.89 -1.94 13.45
CA ASN A 154 4.80 -1.65 14.39
C ASN A 154 5.15 -0.54 15.40
N SER A 155 6.38 -0.04 15.37
CA SER A 155 6.91 0.99 16.29
C SER A 155 7.51 2.20 15.55
N ALA A 156 7.35 2.30 14.23
CA ALA A 156 7.84 3.45 13.47
C ALA A 156 6.89 4.65 13.70
N PRO A 157 7.42 5.85 13.99
CA PRO A 157 6.62 7.01 14.36
C PRO A 157 5.96 7.63 13.12
N GLU A 158 4.64 7.77 13.15
CA GLU A 158 3.95 8.73 12.28
C GLU A 158 4.49 10.13 12.58
N ALA A 159 4.70 10.89 11.51
CA ALA A 159 5.30 12.21 11.52
C ALA A 159 4.62 13.14 12.54
N THR A 160 5.45 13.76 13.37
CA THR A 160 5.16 14.92 14.19
C THR A 160 4.52 16.03 13.35
N GLU A 161 3.22 16.26 13.53
CA GLU A 161 2.70 17.62 13.52
C GLU A 161 2.62 18.10 14.98
N ASN A 162 3.59 18.95 15.33
CA ASN A 162 3.54 19.75 16.55
C ASN A 162 2.36 20.74 16.42
N THR A 163 1.31 20.52 17.18
CA THR A 163 0.61 21.62 17.84
C THR A 163 0.49 21.27 19.31
N ASP A 164 1.46 21.79 20.06
CA ASP A 164 1.37 21.89 21.51
C ASP A 164 0.43 23.05 21.83
N ILE A 165 -0.65 22.79 22.57
CA ILE A 165 -1.15 23.60 23.69
C ILE A 165 -2.34 22.87 24.37
N THR A 166 -2.09 22.49 25.62
CA THR A 166 -3.00 22.30 26.78
C THR A 166 -3.95 21.10 26.87
N ASN A 167 -3.56 20.18 27.77
CA ASN A 167 -4.36 19.42 28.76
C ASN A 167 -5.89 19.48 28.64
N GLN A 168 -6.52 18.35 28.32
CA GLN A 168 -7.49 17.70 29.21
C GLN A 168 -7.51 16.19 28.94
N GLU A 169 -7.30 15.40 29.99
CA GLU A 169 -7.61 13.98 30.02
C GLU A 169 -9.10 13.78 29.70
N ASN A 170 -9.39 13.25 28.51
CA ASN A 170 -10.60 12.49 28.26
C ASN A 170 -10.16 11.14 27.71
N HIS A 171 -10.30 10.10 28.54
CA HIS A 171 -10.23 8.72 28.07
C HIS A 171 -11.30 8.50 27.00
N SER A 172 -10.93 8.65 25.74
CA SER A 172 -11.61 8.02 24.63
C SER A 172 -10.59 7.17 23.90
N HIS A 173 -10.25 6.01 24.48
CA HIS A 173 -9.75 4.94 23.64
C HIS A 173 -10.83 4.64 22.61
N SER A 174 -10.68 5.16 21.39
CA SER A 174 -11.57 4.85 20.28
C SER A 174 -11.50 3.35 20.05
N LEU A 175 -12.56 2.63 20.43
CA LEU A 175 -12.63 1.17 20.29
C LEU A 175 -12.37 0.80 18.83
N THR A 176 -11.37 -0.05 18.61
CA THR A 176 -11.03 -0.54 17.28
C THR A 176 -11.86 -1.78 16.98
N ILE A 177 -12.84 -1.64 16.08
CA ILE A 177 -13.75 -2.71 15.68
C ILE A 177 -13.29 -3.26 14.33
N VAL A 178 -13.03 -4.56 14.30
CA VAL A 178 -12.58 -5.28 13.11
C VAL A 178 -13.74 -6.08 12.55
N LEU A 179 -14.17 -5.72 11.35
CA LEU A 179 -15.28 -6.35 10.65
C LEU A 179 -14.73 -7.31 9.60
N ASP A 180 -14.92 -8.60 9.82
CA ASP A 180 -14.46 -9.64 8.92
C ASP A 180 -15.53 -10.01 7.92
N ALA A 181 -15.27 -9.69 6.65
CA ALA A 181 -16.16 -10.05 5.55
C ALA A 181 -15.89 -11.50 5.11
N GLY A 182 -16.78 -12.42 5.48
CA GLY A 182 -16.75 -13.86 5.19
C GLY A 182 -16.48 -14.19 3.72
N HIS A 183 -15.84 -15.32 3.45
CA HIS A 183 -15.59 -15.82 2.09
C HIS A 183 -14.83 -14.83 1.18
N GLY A 184 -15.03 -14.92 -0.14
CA GLY A 184 -14.51 -13.99 -1.15
C GLY A 184 -13.67 -14.67 -2.22
N GLY A 185 -13.58 -14.04 -3.40
CA GLY A 185 -12.86 -14.55 -4.55
C GLY A 185 -13.38 -15.92 -4.98
N VAL A 186 -12.50 -16.93 -4.90
CA VAL A 186 -12.78 -18.33 -5.25
C VAL A 186 -13.71 -19.04 -4.27
N ASP A 187 -13.88 -18.50 -3.07
CA ASP A 187 -14.81 -19.03 -2.07
C ASP A 187 -16.12 -18.23 -2.15
N PRO A 188 -17.20 -18.79 -2.73
CA PRO A 188 -18.48 -18.11 -2.82
C PRO A 188 -19.26 -18.11 -1.49
N GLY A 189 -18.85 -18.94 -0.52
CA GLY A 189 -19.71 -19.34 0.59
C GLY A 189 -20.92 -20.14 0.13
N ALA A 190 -21.99 -20.09 0.91
CA ALA A 190 -23.28 -20.67 0.55
C ALA A 190 -23.86 -20.04 -0.71
N ILE A 191 -24.53 -20.88 -1.51
CA ILE A 191 -25.22 -20.47 -2.73
C ILE A 191 -26.72 -20.59 -2.47
N GLY A 192 -27.42 -19.45 -2.52
CA GLY A 192 -28.87 -19.41 -2.35
C GLY A 192 -29.60 -20.10 -3.50
N LYS A 193 -30.87 -20.48 -3.27
CA LYS A 193 -31.70 -21.19 -4.28
C LYS A 193 -31.83 -20.45 -5.62
N ASN A 194 -31.65 -19.13 -5.61
CA ASN A 194 -31.72 -18.27 -6.80
C ASN A 194 -30.35 -18.02 -7.44
N GLY A 195 -29.30 -18.75 -7.03
CA GLY A 195 -27.92 -18.57 -7.54
C GLY A 195 -27.15 -17.42 -6.88
N PHE A 196 -27.65 -16.87 -5.77
CA PHE A 196 -27.01 -15.77 -5.05
C PHE A 196 -25.84 -16.25 -4.19
N TYR A 197 -24.69 -15.56 -4.23
CA TYR A 197 -23.49 -15.93 -3.48
C TYR A 197 -23.41 -15.21 -2.13
N GLU A 198 -23.18 -15.96 -1.05
CA GLU A 198 -23.00 -15.43 0.32
C GLU A 198 -21.91 -14.36 0.39
N LYS A 199 -20.77 -14.57 -0.28
CA LYS A 199 -19.64 -13.61 -0.30
C LYS A 199 -20.01 -12.17 -0.67
N THR A 200 -21.10 -11.99 -1.41
CA THR A 200 -21.62 -10.68 -1.83
C THR A 200 -22.26 -9.94 -0.66
N VAL A 201 -23.15 -10.62 0.08
CA VAL A 201 -23.78 -10.06 1.30
C VAL A 201 -22.76 -9.94 2.43
N ALA A 202 -21.89 -10.95 2.59
CA ALA A 202 -20.81 -10.96 3.56
C ALA A 202 -19.78 -9.84 3.32
N LEU A 203 -19.71 -9.24 2.12
CA LEU A 203 -18.93 -8.02 1.86
C LEU A 203 -19.73 -6.74 2.09
N ALA A 204 -21.01 -6.73 1.70
CA ALA A 204 -21.85 -5.54 1.79
C ALA A 204 -22.19 -5.18 3.24
N ALA A 205 -22.59 -6.16 4.05
CA ALA A 205 -23.00 -5.97 5.44
C ALA A 205 -21.90 -5.31 6.32
N PRO A 206 -20.64 -5.78 6.36
CA PRO A 206 -19.60 -5.12 7.14
C PRO A 206 -19.22 -3.73 6.62
N LYS A 207 -19.41 -3.43 5.32
CA LYS A 207 -19.21 -2.07 4.79
C LYS A 207 -20.26 -1.10 5.31
N GLU A 208 -21.53 -1.50 5.24
CA GLU A 208 -22.65 -0.70 5.73
C GLU A 208 -22.56 -0.52 7.25
N LEU A 209 -22.31 -1.60 7.99
CA LEU A 209 -22.07 -1.53 9.43
C LEU A 209 -20.89 -0.61 9.77
N GLY A 210 -19.80 -0.68 9.00
CA GLY A 210 -18.65 0.18 9.21
C GLY A 210 -18.95 1.67 9.01
N GLN A 211 -19.74 2.01 7.99
CA GLN A 211 -20.20 3.39 7.76
C GLN A 211 -21.09 3.88 8.91
N MET A 212 -22.02 3.04 9.38
CA MET A 212 -22.89 3.38 10.51
C MET A 212 -22.08 3.58 11.80
N LEU A 213 -21.14 2.69 12.10
CA LEU A 213 -20.26 2.78 13.27
C LEU A 213 -19.47 4.10 13.27
N GLN A 214 -18.93 4.51 12.12
CA GLN A 214 -18.20 5.78 11.99
C GLN A 214 -19.07 7.02 12.25
N VAL A 215 -20.38 6.93 12.04
CA VAL A 215 -21.32 8.04 12.30
C VAL A 215 -21.76 8.11 13.76
N ILE A 216 -22.01 6.96 14.41
CA ILE A 216 -22.64 6.92 15.74
C ILE A 216 -21.67 7.17 16.89
N GLY A 217 -20.36 7.07 16.67
CA GLY A 217 -19.38 7.24 17.74
C GLY A 217 -17.94 7.18 17.27
N PRO A 218 -16.99 7.45 18.18
CA PRO A 218 -15.57 7.48 17.86
C PRO A 218 -15.01 6.06 17.78
N TYR A 219 -15.45 5.27 16.79
CA TYR A 219 -14.96 3.92 16.53
C TYR A 219 -13.94 3.91 15.39
N LYS A 220 -12.83 3.21 15.59
CA LYS A 220 -11.90 2.91 14.51
C LYS A 220 -12.34 1.60 13.85
N VAL A 221 -12.94 1.69 12.66
CA VAL A 221 -13.44 0.52 11.94
C VAL A 221 -12.41 0.03 10.93
N VAL A 222 -12.11 -1.27 10.95
CA VAL A 222 -11.20 -1.92 10.00
C VAL A 222 -11.89 -3.14 9.38
N LEU A 223 -11.94 -3.23 8.05
CA LEU A 223 -12.41 -4.43 7.37
C LEU A 223 -11.27 -5.41 7.09
N THR A 224 -11.50 -6.73 7.19
CA THR A 224 -10.49 -7.72 6.78
C THR A 224 -10.27 -7.75 5.27
N ARG A 225 -11.32 -7.48 4.49
CA ARG A 225 -11.29 -7.22 3.04
C ARG A 225 -12.36 -6.19 2.67
N ASN A 226 -12.08 -5.38 1.65
CA ASN A 226 -13.02 -4.37 1.11
C ASN A 226 -13.42 -4.64 -0.35
N THR A 227 -12.91 -5.71 -0.95
CA THR A 227 -13.20 -6.18 -2.32
C THR A 227 -13.50 -7.67 -2.33
N ASP A 228 -13.91 -8.22 -3.48
CA ASP A 228 -14.18 -9.64 -3.65
C ASP A 228 -12.88 -10.46 -3.81
N ILE A 229 -12.14 -10.59 -2.72
CA ILE A 229 -10.89 -11.37 -2.66
C ILE A 229 -11.01 -12.48 -1.62
N TYR A 230 -10.34 -13.61 -1.88
CA TYR A 230 -10.23 -14.69 -0.90
C TYR A 230 -9.17 -14.33 0.15
N LEU A 231 -9.56 -14.34 1.43
CA LEU A 231 -8.64 -14.17 2.56
C LEU A 231 -8.64 -15.43 3.45
N PRO A 232 -7.49 -16.14 3.61
CA PRO A 232 -7.37 -17.28 4.51
C PRO A 232 -7.73 -16.92 5.97
N LEU A 233 -8.33 -17.86 6.71
CA LEU A 233 -8.77 -17.64 8.10
C LEU A 233 -7.69 -17.07 9.02
N ARG A 234 -6.45 -17.57 8.92
CA ARG A 234 -5.33 -17.05 9.73
C ARG A 234 -4.99 -15.60 9.41
N GLN A 235 -5.18 -15.16 8.16
CA GLN A 235 -4.93 -13.78 7.76
C GLN A 235 -6.02 -12.85 8.28
N ARG A 236 -7.29 -13.29 8.33
CA ARG A 236 -8.39 -12.53 8.95
C ARG A 236 -8.11 -12.18 10.41
N VAL A 237 -7.68 -13.18 11.19
CA VAL A 237 -7.26 -13.00 12.59
C VAL A 237 -5.99 -12.15 12.69
N ALA A 238 -5.06 -12.28 11.73
CA ALA A 238 -3.84 -11.47 11.71
C ALA A 238 -4.14 -9.99 11.47
N VAL A 239 -5.13 -9.64 10.64
CA VAL A 239 -5.61 -8.25 10.49
C VAL A 239 -6.06 -7.72 11.84
N ALA A 240 -6.91 -8.46 12.56
CA ALA A 240 -7.42 -8.05 13.85
C ALA A 240 -6.31 -7.81 14.90
N ARG A 241 -5.35 -8.74 14.98
CA ARG A 241 -4.20 -8.61 15.88
C ARG A 241 -3.26 -7.46 15.50
N ARG A 242 -3.02 -7.26 14.20
CA ARG A 242 -2.15 -6.19 13.67
C ARG A 242 -2.67 -4.81 14.04
N VAL A 243 -3.99 -4.61 13.96
CA VAL A 243 -4.63 -3.32 14.29
C VAL A 243 -4.99 -3.19 15.77
N LYS A 244 -4.61 -4.16 16.61
CA LYS A 244 -5.00 -4.24 18.02
C LYS A 244 -6.52 -4.09 18.20
N GLY A 245 -7.28 -4.81 17.38
CA GLY A 245 -8.74 -4.77 17.42
C GLY A 245 -9.26 -5.19 18.80
N ASP A 246 -10.08 -4.34 19.39
CA ASP A 246 -10.73 -4.58 20.68
C ASP A 246 -11.95 -5.49 20.53
N LEU A 247 -12.59 -5.44 19.36
CA LEU A 247 -13.72 -6.30 18.98
C LEU A 247 -13.52 -6.84 17.56
N PHE A 248 -13.75 -8.13 17.37
CA PHE A 248 -13.74 -8.79 16.07
C PHE A 248 -15.11 -9.39 15.79
N ILE A 249 -15.74 -8.97 14.70
CA ILE A 249 -17.06 -9.44 14.26
C ILE A 249 -16.89 -10.09 12.89
N SER A 250 -17.13 -11.39 12.79
CA SER A 250 -17.14 -12.11 11.51
C SER A 250 -18.58 -12.21 11.00
N ILE A 251 -18.78 -11.79 9.77
CA ILE A 251 -20.08 -11.71 9.09
C ILE A 251 -20.03 -12.54 7.81
#